data_AF-A0A1Z8V4H3-F1
#
_entry.id   AF-A0A1Z8V4H3-F1
#
_cell.length_a   1.000
_cell.length_b   1.000
_cell.length_c   1.000
_cell.angle_alpha   90.00
_cell.angle_beta   90.00
_cell.angle_gamma   90.00
#
_symmetry.space_group_name_H-M   'P 1'
#
loop_
_entity.id
_entity.type
_entity.pdbx_description
1 polymer ?
#
loop_
_entity_poly.entity_id
_entity_poly.type
_entity_poly.pdbx_seq_one_letter_code
_entity_poly.pdbx_strand_id
1 'polypeptide(L)'
;MTTTFADYAASAEARNDIAQAILGHTFALCQALEQNFVKESIRRQQFFLVSAENKEYHEQKIADLQHNIGTYQFTVDTGRKYHKVMMTTDGGNRSVHAFVNKTTGEVYKPASIKAPAKGVRFNMLIIKEREFMLENADWAGGYLYRNAGYTG
;
A
#
# COMPACT_ATOMS: atom_id res chain seq x y z
N MET A 1 10.75 -34.13 24.21
CA MET A 1 9.51 -34.37 23.44
C MET A 1 9.90 -34.57 21.99
N THR A 2 9.44 -35.65 21.36
CA THR A 2 9.65 -35.92 19.93
C THR A 2 8.58 -35.22 19.10
N THR A 3 8.97 -34.36 18.18
CA THR A 3 8.06 -33.72 17.21
C THR A 3 7.47 -34.77 16.29
N THR A 4 6.15 -34.79 16.15
CA THR A 4 5.43 -35.74 15.30
C THR A 4 5.20 -35.18 13.89
N PHE A 5 4.81 -36.04 12.95
CA PHE A 5 4.41 -35.60 11.61
C PHE A 5 3.21 -34.64 11.65
N ALA A 6 2.26 -34.89 12.55
CA ALA A 6 1.11 -34.02 12.77
C ALA A 6 1.55 -32.62 13.23
N ASP A 7 2.50 -32.53 14.16
CA ASP A 7 3.07 -31.25 14.61
C ASP A 7 3.74 -30.50 13.45
N TYR A 8 4.44 -31.21 12.56
CA TYR A 8 5.07 -30.60 11.39
C TYR A 8 4.02 -30.04 10.40
N ALA A 9 2.98 -30.82 10.10
CA ALA A 9 1.90 -30.41 9.20
C ALA A 9 1.16 -29.18 9.74
N ALA A 10 0.74 -29.20 11.00
CA ALA A 10 0.08 -28.07 11.65
C ALA A 10 0.95 -26.80 11.65
N SER A 11 2.26 -26.95 11.88
CA SER A 11 3.19 -25.81 11.79
C SER A 11 3.30 -25.24 10.37
N ALA A 12 3.15 -26.08 9.33
CA ALA A 12 3.22 -25.67 7.94
C ALA A 12 1.96 -24.93 7.51
N GLU A 13 0.79 -25.41 7.95
CA GLU A 13 -0.51 -24.74 7.77
C GLU A 13 -0.49 -23.35 8.41
N ALA A 14 -0.09 -23.24 9.68
CA ALA A 14 0.00 -21.95 10.36
C ALA A 14 0.92 -20.95 9.63
N ARG A 15 2.05 -21.42 9.08
CA ARG A 15 2.93 -20.56 8.26
C ARG A 15 2.26 -20.11 6.96
N ASN A 16 1.48 -20.98 6.33
CA ASN A 16 0.74 -20.64 5.12
C ASN A 16 -0.35 -19.61 5.43
N ASP A 17 -1.11 -19.79 6.51
CA ASP A 17 -2.17 -18.86 6.93
C ASP A 17 -1.60 -17.45 7.19
N ILE A 18 -0.46 -17.36 7.88
CA ILE A 18 0.24 -16.09 8.10
C ILE A 18 0.66 -15.46 6.77
N ALA A 19 1.23 -16.24 5.84
CA ALA A 19 1.63 -15.73 4.53
C ALA A 19 0.43 -15.22 3.71
N GLN A 20 -0.70 -15.93 3.75
CA GLN A 20 -1.93 -15.50 3.08
C GLN A 20 -2.49 -14.22 3.71
N ALA A 21 -2.48 -14.11 5.05
CA ALA A 21 -2.90 -12.91 5.74
C ALA A 21 -2.03 -11.69 5.35
N ILE A 22 -0.70 -11.85 5.31
CA ILE A 22 0.23 -10.80 4.88
C ILE A 22 -0.08 -10.36 3.44
N LEU A 23 -0.29 -11.31 2.54
CA LEU A 23 -0.63 -11.01 1.14
C LEU A 23 -1.97 -10.28 1.05
N GLY A 24 -3.01 -10.74 1.76
CA GLY A 24 -4.31 -10.09 1.83
C GLY A 24 -4.22 -8.65 2.34
N HIS A 25 -3.46 -8.41 3.41
CA HIS A 25 -3.20 -7.06 3.92
C HIS A 25 -2.39 -6.19 2.95
N THR A 26 -1.51 -6.79 2.16
CA THR A 26 -0.77 -6.08 1.10
C THR A 26 -1.71 -5.63 -0.03
N PHE A 27 -2.69 -6.45 -0.40
CA PHE A 27 -3.74 -6.05 -1.34
C PHE A 27 -4.67 -4.97 -0.77
N ALA A 28 -5.03 -5.06 0.50
CA ALA A 28 -5.80 -4.01 1.18
C ALA A 28 -5.04 -2.67 1.19
N LEU A 29 -3.72 -2.71 1.40
CA LEU A 29 -2.87 -1.52 1.30
C LEU A 29 -2.90 -0.93 -0.13
N CYS A 30 -2.80 -1.75 -1.18
CA CYS A 30 -2.90 -1.26 -2.56
C CYS A 30 -4.23 -0.52 -2.79
N GLN A 31 -5.35 -1.10 -2.36
CA GLN A 31 -6.67 -0.48 -2.48
C GLN A 31 -6.77 0.85 -1.71
N ALA A 32 -6.23 0.91 -0.48
CA ALA A 32 -6.23 2.14 0.30
C ALA A 32 -5.43 3.26 -0.39
N LEU A 33 -4.28 2.93 -1.00
CA LEU A 33 -3.46 3.88 -1.75
C LEU A 33 -4.17 4.40 -3.01
N GLU A 34 -4.85 3.53 -3.76
CA GLU A 34 -5.65 3.91 -4.93
C GLU A 34 -6.81 4.84 -4.54
N GLN A 35 -7.57 4.47 -3.50
CA GLN A 35 -8.67 5.29 -2.98
C GLN A 35 -8.18 6.66 -2.51
N ASN A 36 -7.04 6.70 -1.80
CA ASN A 36 -6.42 7.94 -1.35
C ASN A 36 -6.02 8.83 -2.54
N PHE A 37 -5.40 8.26 -3.58
CA PHE A 37 -5.03 9.00 -4.79
C PHE A 37 -6.25 9.65 -5.47
N VAL A 38 -7.32 8.87 -5.66
CA VAL A 38 -8.56 9.35 -6.29
C VAL A 38 -9.16 10.49 -5.47
N LYS A 39 -9.31 10.28 -4.16
CA LYS A 39 -9.88 11.26 -3.23
C LYS A 39 -9.11 12.58 -3.26
N GLU A 40 -7.79 12.53 -3.09
CA GLU A 40 -6.96 13.75 -3.08
C GLU A 40 -6.90 14.43 -4.44
N SER A 41 -6.91 13.66 -5.52
CA SER A 41 -6.95 14.22 -6.88
C SER A 41 -8.26 14.94 -7.14
N ILE A 42 -9.41 14.37 -6.77
CA ILE A 42 -10.73 15.02 -6.88
C ILE A 42 -10.77 16.28 -6.02
N ARG A 43 -10.35 16.20 -4.75
CA ARG A 43 -10.32 17.36 -3.84
C ARG A 43 -9.53 18.52 -4.43
N ARG A 44 -8.37 18.22 -5.05
CA ARG A 44 -7.53 19.22 -5.71
C ARG A 44 -8.22 19.80 -6.95
N GLN A 45 -8.87 18.98 -7.78
CA GLN A 45 -9.61 19.49 -8.94
C GLN A 45 -10.76 20.41 -8.51
N GLN A 46 -11.51 20.03 -7.47
CA GLN A 46 -12.58 20.87 -6.91
C GLN A 46 -12.06 22.21 -6.40
N PHE A 47 -10.89 22.22 -5.74
CA PHE A 47 -10.25 23.45 -5.30
C PHE A 47 -9.94 24.40 -6.48
N PHE A 48 -9.36 23.87 -7.56
CA PHE A 48 -9.06 24.70 -8.74
C PHE A 48 -10.31 25.16 -9.49
N LEU A 49 -11.33 24.29 -9.59
CA LEU A 49 -12.62 24.57 -10.25
C LEU A 49 -13.29 25.86 -9.75
N VAL A 50 -13.17 26.17 -8.45
CA VAL A 50 -13.77 27.38 -7.85
C VAL A 50 -13.29 28.67 -8.51
N SER A 51 -12.03 28.70 -8.95
CA SER A 51 -11.37 29.90 -9.50
C SER A 51 -10.96 29.77 -10.97
N ALA A 52 -11.23 28.62 -11.60
CA ALA A 52 -10.83 28.37 -12.97
C ALA A 52 -11.70 29.13 -13.98
N GLU A 53 -11.05 29.74 -14.97
CA GLU A 53 -11.72 30.26 -16.16
C GLU A 53 -12.28 29.12 -17.02
N ASN A 54 -11.55 28.00 -17.12
CA ASN A 54 -11.98 26.79 -17.82
C ASN A 54 -12.50 25.74 -16.83
N LYS A 55 -13.77 25.87 -16.45
CA LYS A 55 -14.44 24.96 -15.50
C LYS A 55 -14.67 23.57 -16.07
N GLU A 56 -15.01 23.48 -17.36
CA GLU A 56 -15.31 22.22 -18.06
C GLU A 56 -14.15 21.22 -17.99
N TYR A 57 -12.90 21.69 -18.15
CA TYR A 57 -11.72 20.83 -17.99
C TYR A 57 -11.67 20.15 -16.61
N HIS A 58 -11.89 20.91 -15.54
CA HIS A 58 -11.83 20.39 -14.17
C HIS A 58 -13.03 19.47 -13.87
N GLU A 59 -14.22 19.78 -14.38
CA GLU A 59 -15.41 18.93 -14.26
C GLU A 59 -15.20 17.59 -14.96
N GLN A 60 -14.69 17.59 -16.20
CA GLN A 60 -14.37 16.37 -16.92
C GLN A 60 -13.31 15.55 -16.18
N LYS A 61 -12.24 16.20 -15.67
CA LYS A 61 -11.23 15.49 -14.87
C LYS A 61 -11.78 14.87 -13.60
N ILE A 62 -12.75 15.51 -12.93
CA ILE A 62 -13.42 14.92 -11.77
C ILE A 62 -14.22 13.69 -12.19
N ALA A 63 -14.98 13.76 -13.28
CA ALA A 63 -15.74 12.64 -13.81
C ALA A 63 -14.82 11.46 -14.19
N ASP A 64 -13.72 11.73 -14.88
CA ASP A 64 -12.71 10.72 -15.22
C ASP A 64 -12.20 10.01 -13.97
N LEU A 65 -11.79 10.76 -12.93
CA LEU A 65 -11.29 10.20 -11.67
C LEU A 65 -12.33 9.36 -10.94
N GLN A 66 -13.62 9.74 -10.96
CA GLN A 66 -14.72 8.95 -10.38
C GLN A 66 -14.90 7.60 -11.09
N HIS A 67 -14.57 7.53 -12.38
CA HIS A 67 -14.55 6.31 -13.17
C HIS A 67 -13.19 5.60 -13.19
N ASN A 68 -12.25 6.01 -12.32
CA ASN A 68 -10.88 5.51 -12.27
C ASN A 68 -10.09 5.68 -13.58
N ILE A 69 -10.40 6.70 -14.36
CA ILE A 69 -9.67 7.08 -15.56
C ILE A 69 -8.60 8.11 -15.17
N GLY A 70 -7.37 7.93 -15.64
CA GLY A 70 -6.26 8.84 -15.31
C GLY A 70 -5.72 8.66 -13.88
N THR A 71 -6.01 7.53 -13.23
CA THR A 71 -5.60 7.24 -11.86
C THR A 71 -4.28 6.50 -11.79
N TYR A 72 -3.69 6.47 -10.59
CA TYR A 72 -2.54 5.61 -10.32
C TYR A 72 -3.03 4.23 -9.92
N GLN A 73 -2.29 3.20 -10.32
CA GLN A 73 -2.55 1.81 -9.96
C GLN A 73 -1.50 1.30 -8.99
N PHE A 74 -1.94 0.54 -7.99
CA PHE A 74 -1.07 -0.13 -7.03
C PHE A 74 -1.24 -1.65 -7.13
N THR A 75 -0.14 -2.36 -7.36
CA THR A 75 -0.14 -3.82 -7.58
C THR A 75 0.87 -4.52 -6.69
N VAL A 76 0.68 -5.82 -6.48
CA VAL A 76 1.60 -6.64 -5.68
C VAL A 76 2.50 -7.45 -6.61
N ASP A 77 3.80 -7.17 -6.59
CA ASP A 77 4.84 -7.99 -7.24
C ASP A 77 5.56 -8.84 -6.19
N THR A 78 5.43 -10.16 -6.27
CA THR A 78 5.92 -11.09 -5.24
C THR A 78 7.29 -11.65 -5.60
N GLY A 79 8.29 -11.34 -4.77
CA GLY A 79 9.63 -11.89 -4.89
C GLY A 79 9.96 -12.98 -3.86
N ARG A 80 11.24 -13.34 -3.77
CA ARG A 80 11.72 -14.39 -2.85
C ARG A 80 11.41 -14.08 -1.38
N LYS A 81 11.74 -12.86 -0.93
CA LYS A 81 11.60 -12.42 0.48
C LYS A 81 10.47 -11.41 0.70
N TYR A 82 10.15 -10.60 -0.33
CA TYR A 82 9.25 -9.47 -0.17
C TYR A 82 8.12 -9.51 -1.19
N HIS A 83 6.92 -9.11 -0.78
CA HIS A 83 5.94 -8.50 -1.67
C HIS A 83 6.33 -7.04 -1.88
N LYS A 84 6.38 -6.59 -3.13
CA LYS A 84 6.58 -5.18 -3.48
C LYS A 84 5.23 -4.60 -3.83
N VAL A 85 4.88 -3.50 -3.19
CA VAL A 85 3.76 -2.65 -3.61
C VAL A 85 4.30 -1.77 -4.73
N MET A 86 3.87 -2.04 -5.96
CA MET A 86 4.28 -1.34 -7.17
C MET A 86 3.26 -0.25 -7.50
N MET A 87 3.73 0.99 -7.63
CA MET A 87 2.94 2.10 -8.16
C MET A 87 3.18 2.24 -9.66
N THR A 88 2.11 2.37 -10.44
CA THR A 88 2.14 2.75 -11.85
C THR A 88 1.34 4.03 -12.02
N THR A 89 1.96 5.08 -12.55
CA THR A 89 1.27 6.34 -12.86
C THR A 89 0.44 6.21 -14.14
N ASP A 90 -0.51 7.12 -14.37
CA ASP A 90 -1.29 7.20 -15.62
C ASP A 90 -0.40 7.22 -16.89
N GLY A 91 0.74 7.92 -16.85
CA GLY A 91 1.73 7.94 -17.93
C GLY A 91 2.59 6.67 -18.07
N GLY A 92 2.29 5.60 -17.34
CA GLY A 92 3.00 4.31 -17.41
C GLY A 92 4.31 4.22 -16.62
N ASN A 93 4.75 5.29 -15.94
CA ASN A 93 5.94 5.24 -15.08
C ASN A 93 5.72 4.32 -13.87
N ARG A 94 6.74 3.53 -13.52
CA ARG A 94 6.65 2.52 -12.45
C ARG A 94 7.69 2.75 -11.36
N SER A 95 7.27 2.58 -10.11
CA SER A 95 8.15 2.65 -8.94
C SER A 95 7.67 1.72 -7.83
N VAL A 96 8.57 1.34 -6.92
CA VAL A 96 8.16 0.64 -5.69
C VAL A 96 7.69 1.67 -4.67
N HIS A 97 6.51 1.47 -4.12
CA HIS A 97 5.94 2.28 -3.04
C HIS A 97 6.33 1.73 -1.66
N ALA A 98 6.28 0.41 -1.46
CA ALA A 98 6.65 -0.26 -0.21
C ALA A 98 7.16 -1.69 -0.44
N PHE A 99 7.93 -2.21 0.51
CA PHE A 99 8.31 -3.62 0.60
C PHE A 99 7.67 -4.24 1.83
N VAL A 100 7.06 -5.42 1.69
CA VAL A 100 6.46 -6.18 2.78
C VAL A 100 7.15 -7.53 2.86
N ASN A 101 7.74 -7.87 4.01
CA ASN A 101 8.34 -9.18 4.21
C ASN A 101 7.22 -10.24 4.27
N LYS A 102 7.23 -11.17 3.31
CA LYS A 102 6.14 -12.14 3.13
C LYS A 102 6.00 -13.15 4.27
N THR A 103 6.99 -13.22 5.16
CA THR A 103 7.02 -14.14 6.30
C THR A 103 6.78 -13.41 7.62
N THR A 104 7.33 -12.21 7.79
CA THR A 104 7.25 -11.48 9.08
C THR A 104 6.15 -10.42 9.12
N GLY A 105 5.58 -10.03 7.97
CA GLY A 105 4.62 -8.93 7.87
C GLY A 105 5.22 -7.54 8.01
N GLU A 106 6.53 -7.43 8.22
CA GLU A 106 7.22 -6.16 8.35
C GLU A 106 7.20 -5.37 7.04
N VAL A 107 6.80 -4.10 7.14
CA VAL A 107 6.71 -3.14 6.06
C VAL A 107 7.91 -2.21 6.11
N TYR A 108 8.50 -1.96 4.95
CA TYR A 108 9.69 -1.15 4.79
C TYR A 108 9.49 -0.12 3.69
N LYS A 109 10.08 1.07 3.89
CA LYS A 109 10.19 2.08 2.85
C LYS A 109 11.15 1.60 1.75
N PRO A 110 10.91 1.88 0.46
CA PRO A 110 11.85 1.60 -0.61
C PRO A 110 13.13 2.45 -0.48
N ALA A 111 14.30 1.83 -0.72
CA ALA A 111 15.55 2.55 -1.01
C ALA A 111 15.88 2.49 -2.51
N SER A 112 15.41 1.44 -3.19
CA SER A 112 15.52 1.25 -4.65
C SER A 112 14.42 0.30 -5.13
N ILE A 113 14.35 0.06 -6.44
CA ILE A 113 13.47 -0.97 -7.03
C ILE A 113 13.79 -2.40 -6.56
N LYS A 114 15.02 -2.64 -6.08
CA LYS A 114 15.51 -3.98 -5.70
C LYS A 114 15.48 -4.21 -4.20
N ALA A 115 15.58 -3.16 -3.38
CA ALA A 115 15.81 -3.29 -1.95
C ALA A 115 15.10 -2.22 -1.11
N PRO A 116 14.63 -2.60 0.10
CA PRO A 116 14.11 -1.66 1.08
C PRO A 116 15.22 -0.84 1.74
N ALA A 117 14.84 0.30 2.30
CA ALA A 117 15.63 1.06 3.25
C ALA A 117 15.72 0.32 4.59
N LYS A 118 16.70 0.72 5.42
CA LYS A 118 16.86 0.18 6.77
C LYS A 118 15.71 0.63 7.69
N GLY A 119 15.39 -0.23 8.65
CA GLY A 119 14.40 -0.02 9.70
C GLY A 119 12.98 -0.44 9.29
N VAL A 120 12.28 -1.11 10.19
CA VAL A 120 10.88 -1.48 10.04
C VAL A 120 10.00 -0.22 10.17
N ARG A 121 8.98 -0.09 9.33
CA ARG A 121 7.98 1.01 9.38
C ARG A 121 6.67 0.56 9.97
N PHE A 122 6.20 -0.64 9.69
CA PHE A 122 5.02 -1.22 10.32
C PHE A 122 5.15 -2.73 10.33
N ASN A 123 4.30 -3.42 11.07
CA ASN A 123 4.07 -4.85 10.93
C ASN A 123 2.58 -5.14 10.72
N MET A 124 2.25 -5.74 9.57
CA MET A 124 0.87 -6.07 9.19
C MET A 124 0.20 -7.10 10.10
N LEU A 125 0.99 -7.87 10.86
CA LEU A 125 0.48 -8.85 11.82
C LEU A 125 0.14 -8.21 13.17
N ILE A 126 0.64 -7.00 13.45
CA ILE A 126 0.26 -6.23 14.62
C ILE A 126 -0.96 -5.39 14.25
N ILE A 127 -2.11 -5.72 14.84
CA ILE A 127 -3.42 -5.16 14.48
C ILE A 127 -3.41 -3.62 14.53
N LYS A 128 -2.95 -3.04 15.65
CA LYS A 128 -2.87 -1.58 15.85
C LYS A 128 -2.01 -0.89 14.77
N GLU A 129 -0.86 -1.48 14.43
CA GLU A 129 0.01 -0.92 13.39
C GLU A 129 -0.61 -1.04 12.00
N ARG A 130 -1.22 -2.18 11.69
CA ARG A 130 -1.90 -2.41 10.41
C ARG A 130 -3.06 -1.43 10.22
N GLU A 131 -3.94 -1.30 11.21
CA GLU A 131 -5.11 -0.43 11.12
C GLU A 131 -4.70 1.03 10.95
N PHE A 132 -3.76 1.50 11.78
CA PHE A 132 -3.18 2.83 11.61
C PHE A 132 -2.58 3.03 10.21
N MET A 133 -1.80 2.07 9.73
CA MET A 133 -1.17 2.14 8.42
C MET A 133 -2.21 2.21 7.29
N LEU A 134 -3.27 1.42 7.35
CA LEU A 134 -4.32 1.42 6.31
C LEU A 134 -5.17 2.69 6.34
N GLU A 135 -5.48 3.21 7.53
CA GLU A 135 -6.23 4.46 7.69
C GLU A 135 -5.45 5.69 7.21
N ASN A 136 -4.13 5.69 7.43
CA ASN A 136 -3.25 6.81 7.10
C ASN A 136 -2.50 6.63 5.78
N ALA A 137 -2.74 5.54 5.04
CA ALA A 137 -2.07 5.26 3.78
C ALA A 137 -2.32 6.41 2.78
N ASP A 138 -1.23 7.01 2.32
CA ASP A 138 -1.27 8.04 1.29
C ASP A 138 -0.47 7.59 0.06
N TRP A 139 -0.98 7.94 -1.13
CA TRP A 139 -0.39 7.50 -2.40
C TRP A 139 1.07 7.94 -2.58
N ALA A 140 1.52 8.98 -1.86
CA ALA A 140 2.87 9.53 -1.93
C ALA A 140 3.85 8.90 -0.91
N GLY A 141 3.36 8.07 0.01
CA GLY A 141 4.18 7.31 0.97
C GLY A 141 4.62 8.11 2.20
N GLY A 142 3.94 9.20 2.54
CA GLY A 142 4.18 9.98 3.76
C GLY A 142 4.03 9.17 5.04
N TYR A 143 3.05 8.27 5.11
CA TYR A 143 2.81 7.38 6.26
C TYR A 143 4.01 6.47 6.59
N LEU A 144 4.85 6.13 5.61
CA LEU A 144 6.03 5.28 5.80
C LEU A 144 7.16 5.95 6.60
N TYR A 145 7.01 7.21 6.99
CA TYR A 145 7.97 7.92 7.82
C TYR A 145 7.65 7.88 9.31
N ARG A 146 6.51 7.32 9.73
CA ARG A 146 6.03 7.36 11.13
C ARG A 146 6.06 8.80 11.67
N ASN A 147 5.43 9.74 10.95
CA ASN A 147 5.37 11.14 11.33
C ASN A 147 4.70 11.33 12.72
N ALA A 148 4.74 12.55 13.25
CA ALA A 148 4.36 12.91 14.63
C ALA A 148 2.99 12.39 15.14
N GLY A 149 2.08 11.95 14.26
CA GLY A 149 0.80 11.33 14.63
C GLY A 149 0.89 9.84 15.01
N TYR A 150 2.02 9.16 14.81
CA TYR A 150 2.18 7.76 15.21
C TYR A 150 2.68 7.66 16.66
N THR A 151 1.77 7.44 17.59
CA THR A 151 2.08 7.01 18.96
C THR A 151 1.95 5.49 19.03
N GLY A 152 3.08 4.79 18.88
CA GLY A 152 3.22 3.33 18.83
C GLY A 152 2.27 2.54 19.71
#